data_AF-A0A351Z750-F1
#
_entry.id   AF-A0A351Z750-F1
#
_cell.length_a   1.000
_cell.length_b   1.000
_cell.length_c   1.000
_cell.angle_alpha   90.00
_cell.angle_beta   90.00
_cell.angle_gamma   90.00
#
_symmetry.space_group_name_H-M   'P 1'
#
loop_
_entity.id
_entity.type
_entity.pdbx_description
1 polymer ?
#
loop_
_entity_poly.entity_id
_entity_poly.type
_entity_poly.pdbx_seq_one_letter_code
_entity_poly.pdbx_strand_id
1 'polypeptide(L)'
;LIVGKLSDLEDEWIQRYFDYLSKGTVAEGARLEIERTPIVMQCNACSESYQVEAAEMGSLPCPACGGKGGTLRAGREYTVKEMEAE
;
A
#
# COMPACT_ATOMS: atom_id res chain seq x y z
N LEU A 1 8.41 -5.66 3.91
CA LEU A 1 6.95 -5.49 4.15
C LEU A 1 6.35 -4.69 3.00
N ILE A 2 5.23 -5.10 2.41
CA ILE A 2 4.51 -4.30 1.40
C ILE A 2 3.29 -3.67 2.05
N VAL A 3 3.17 -2.35 1.92
CA VAL A 3 2.08 -1.55 2.50
C VAL A 3 1.46 -0.65 1.42
N GLY A 4 0.17 -0.78 1.19
CA GLY A 4 -0.56 0.00 0.20
C GLY A 4 -0.78 1.44 0.64
N LYS A 5 -0.76 2.38 -0.30
CA LYS A 5 -0.99 3.82 -0.04
C LYS A 5 -2.40 4.17 0.48
N LEU A 6 -3.38 3.28 0.39
CA LEU A 6 -4.69 3.45 1.05
C LEU A 6 -4.68 3.03 2.52
N SER A 7 -3.58 2.44 3.01
CA SER A 7 -3.43 2.28 4.44
C SER A 7 -2.99 3.61 5.04
N ASP A 8 -3.69 4.07 6.08
CA ASP A 8 -3.29 5.22 6.90
C ASP A 8 -2.11 4.88 7.84
N LEU A 9 -1.35 3.84 7.51
CA LEU A 9 -0.21 3.41 8.31
C LEU A 9 1.00 4.26 7.96
N GLU A 10 1.68 4.75 8.98
CA GLU A 10 2.92 5.52 8.89
C GLU A 10 4.12 4.63 9.24
N ASP A 11 5.19 4.72 8.45
CA ASP A 11 6.36 3.82 8.56
C ASP A 11 6.98 3.84 9.96
N GLU A 12 7.14 5.04 10.51
CA GLU A 12 7.70 5.23 11.85
C GLU A 12 6.86 4.52 12.92
N TRP A 13 5.53 4.61 12.84
CA TRP A 13 4.64 4.00 13.80
C TRP A 13 4.63 2.49 13.68
N ILE A 14 4.68 1.95 12.45
CA ILE A 14 4.80 0.50 12.23
C ILE A 14 6.06 -0.04 12.93
N GLN A 15 7.22 0.59 12.73
CA GLN A 15 8.46 0.18 13.38
C GLN A 15 8.35 0.29 14.91
N ARG A 16 7.85 1.41 15.44
CA ARG A 16 7.72 1.61 16.90
C ARG A 16 6.84 0.56 17.57
N TYR A 17 5.70 0.21 16.97
CA TYR A 17 4.83 -0.82 17.51
C TYR A 17 5.48 -2.20 17.42
N PHE A 18 6.20 -2.49 16.34
CA PHE A 18 6.97 -3.72 16.22
C PHE A 18 8.09 -3.82 17.26
N ASP A 19 8.85 -2.76 17.50
CA ASP A 19 9.90 -2.70 18.53
C ASP A 19 9.32 -2.96 19.92
N TYR A 20 8.16 -2.37 20.21
CA TYR A 20 7.47 -2.59 21.47
C TYR A 20 7.03 -4.05 21.66
N LEU A 21 6.47 -4.66 20.60
CA LEU A 21 5.96 -6.04 20.64
C LEU A 21 7.05 -7.10 20.57
N SER A 22 8.16 -6.82 19.89
CA SER A 22 9.27 -7.76 19.68
C SER A 22 10.24 -7.85 20.85
N LYS A 23 10.14 -6.94 21.83
CA LYS A 23 11.01 -6.91 23.01
C LYS A 23 11.00 -8.24 23.77
N GLY A 24 12.17 -8.77 24.04
CA GLY A 24 12.39 -10.06 24.70
C GLY A 24 12.21 -11.28 23.79
N THR A 25 12.00 -11.08 22.48
CA THR A 25 11.86 -12.16 21.50
C THR A 25 13.11 -12.29 20.63
N VAL A 26 13.19 -13.34 19.82
CA VAL A 26 14.26 -13.50 18.81
C VAL A 26 14.25 -12.41 17.73
N ALA A 27 13.15 -11.68 17.60
CA ALA A 27 13.00 -10.59 16.63
C ALA A 27 13.28 -9.20 17.25
N GLU A 28 13.70 -9.12 18.52
CA GLU A 28 14.06 -7.86 19.16
C GLU A 28 15.15 -7.15 18.35
N GLY A 29 14.89 -5.88 17.99
CA GLY A 29 15.82 -5.06 17.20
C GLY A 29 15.78 -5.31 15.69
N ALA A 30 14.89 -6.19 15.20
CA ALA A 30 14.71 -6.36 13.76
C ALA A 30 14.14 -5.08 13.11
N ARG A 31 14.57 -4.79 11.88
CA ARG A 31 14.13 -3.62 11.12
C ARG A 31 13.10 -4.01 10.07
N LEU A 32 12.05 -3.20 9.99
CA LEU A 32 11.00 -3.36 8.99
C LEU A 32 11.30 -2.47 7.78
N GLU A 33 11.70 -3.09 6.68
CA GLU A 33 11.79 -2.41 5.39
C GLU A 33 10.42 -2.36 4.73
N ILE A 34 9.93 -1.16 4.44
CA ILE A 34 8.56 -0.93 3.94
C ILE A 34 8.59 -0.49 2.48
N GLU A 35 7.98 -1.29 1.61
CA GLU A 35 7.72 -0.97 0.21
C GLU A 35 6.28 -0.45 0.07
N ARG A 36 6.13 0.80 -0.42
CA ARG A 36 4.83 1.43 -0.60
C ARG A 36 4.23 1.10 -1.97
N THR A 37 3.06 0.49 -2.00
CA THR A 37 2.34 0.19 -3.25
C THR A 37 1.41 1.35 -3.61
N PRO A 38 1.49 1.89 -4.84
CA PRO A 38 0.61 2.97 -5.27
C PRO A 38 -0.84 2.50 -5.35
N ILE A 39 -1.75 3.46 -5.37
CA ILE A 39 -3.15 3.19 -5.65
C ILE A 39 -3.30 3.04 -7.17
N VAL A 40 -3.79 1.88 -7.60
CA VAL A 40 -4.05 1.61 -9.02
C VAL A 40 -5.53 1.34 -9.23
N MET A 41 -6.16 2.13 -10.09
CA MET A 41 -7.54 1.95 -10.54
C MET A 41 -7.53 1.37 -11.95
N GLN A 42 -8.46 0.45 -12.23
CA GLN A 42 -8.75 -0.01 -13.59
C GLN A 42 -10.08 0.59 -14.06
N CYS A 43 -10.07 1.26 -15.20
CA CYS A 43 -11.29 1.80 -15.80
C CYS A 43 -12.25 0.67 -16.18
N ASN A 44 -13.53 0.80 -15.81
CA ASN A 44 -14.55 -0.19 -16.17
C ASN A 44 -14.98 -0.10 -17.66
N ALA A 45 -14.68 1.00 -18.34
CA ALA A 45 -15.10 1.23 -19.73
C ALA A 45 -14.05 0.81 -20.76
N CYS A 46 -12.77 1.10 -20.53
CA CYS A 46 -11.68 0.78 -21.47
C CYS A 46 -10.61 -0.16 -20.90
N SER A 47 -10.75 -0.59 -19.64
CA SER A 47 -9.81 -1.49 -18.94
C SER A 47 -8.40 -0.94 -18.72
N GLU A 48 -8.14 0.33 -19.04
CA GLU A 48 -6.88 1.02 -18.73
C GLU A 48 -6.63 1.04 -17.22
N SER A 49 -5.40 0.74 -16.81
CA SER A 49 -4.96 0.81 -15.41
C SER A 49 -4.15 2.07 -15.19
N TYR A 50 -4.53 2.89 -14.23
CA TYR A 50 -3.89 4.17 -13.97
C TYR A 50 -3.75 4.41 -12.46
N GLN A 51 -2.69 5.14 -12.10
CA GLN A 51 -2.46 5.55 -10.72
C GLN A 51 -3.28 6.78 -10.38
N VAL A 52 -3.72 6.86 -9.12
CA VAL A 52 -4.43 8.02 -8.57
C VAL A 52 -3.93 8.31 -7.17
N GLU A 53 -4.05 9.54 -6.70
CA GLU A 53 -3.86 9.82 -5.28
C GLU A 53 -5.17 9.59 -4.51
N ALA A 54 -5.06 9.33 -3.19
CA ALA A 54 -6.22 9.03 -2.35
C ALA A 54 -7.28 10.15 -2.39
N ALA A 55 -6.84 11.40 -2.46
CA ALA A 55 -7.70 12.58 -2.55
C ALA A 55 -8.48 12.70 -3.87
N GLU A 56 -8.00 12.05 -4.93
CA GLU A 56 -8.59 12.10 -6.28
C GLU A 56 -9.45 10.87 -6.58
N MET A 57 -9.47 9.91 -5.65
CA MET A 57 -10.19 8.66 -5.81
C MET A 57 -11.70 8.92 -5.95
N GLY A 58 -12.27 8.52 -7.10
CA GLY A 58 -13.69 8.63 -7.40
C GLY A 58 -14.11 9.92 -8.10
N SER A 59 -13.27 10.96 -8.13
CA SER A 59 -13.53 12.21 -8.86
C SER A 59 -12.79 12.28 -10.19
N LEU A 60 -11.62 11.64 -10.31
CA LEU A 60 -10.82 11.66 -11.52
C LEU A 60 -11.41 10.76 -12.63
N PRO A 61 -11.76 11.30 -13.80
CA PRO A 61 -12.14 10.49 -14.95
C PRO A 61 -10.93 9.71 -15.48
N CYS A 62 -11.19 8.59 -16.18
CA CYS A 62 -10.13 7.81 -16.79
C CYS A 62 -9.30 8.66 -17.77
N PRO A 63 -7.96 8.70 -17.65
CA PRO A 63 -7.11 9.54 -18.51
C PRO A 63 -7.09 9.08 -19.97
N ALA A 64 -7.43 7.81 -20.25
CA ALA A 64 -7.42 7.26 -21.61
C ALA A 64 -8.74 7.49 -22.37
N CYS A 65 -9.90 7.42 -21.70
CA CYS A 65 -11.21 7.45 -22.38
C CYS A 65 -12.21 8.45 -21.80
N GLY A 66 -11.89 9.13 -20.70
CA GLY A 66 -12.80 10.03 -19.99
C GLY A 66 -13.93 9.34 -19.22
N GLY A 67 -13.96 8.00 -19.21
CA GLY A 67 -14.96 7.21 -18.49
C GLY A 67 -14.93 7.46 -16.99
N LYS A 68 -16.10 7.38 -16.34
CA LYS A 68 -16.23 7.52 -14.88
C LYS A 68 -16.22 6.17 -14.19
N GLY A 69 -15.64 6.15 -12.99
CA GLY A 69 -15.57 4.96 -12.16
C GLY A 69 -14.48 3.99 -12.59
N GLY A 70 -14.13 3.09 -11.67
CA GLY A 70 -13.12 2.09 -11.88
C GLY A 70 -13.09 1.11 -10.72
N THR A 71 -12.41 -0.01 -10.93
CA THR A 71 -12.19 -1.03 -9.91
C THR A 71 -10.80 -0.86 -9.34
N LEU A 72 -10.68 -0.82 -8.01
CA LEU A 72 -9.39 -0.80 -7.35
C LEU A 72 -8.63 -2.09 -7.63
N ARG A 73 -7.38 -1.98 -8.08
CA ARG A 73 -6.49 -3.11 -8.37
C ARG A 73 -5.32 -3.23 -7.42
N ALA A 74 -4.80 -2.11 -6.92
CA ALA A 74 -3.71 -2.09 -5.94
C ALA A 74 -3.84 -0.88 -5.01
N GLY A 75 -3.14 -0.93 -3.88
CA GLY A 75 -3.08 0.15 -2.89
C GLY A 75 -3.61 -0.24 -1.52
N ARG A 76 -4.08 -1.48 -1.31
CA ARG A 76 -4.58 -2.02 -0.02
C ARG A 76 -3.68 -3.09 0.59
N GLU A 77 -2.48 -3.24 0.07
CA GLU A 77 -1.55 -4.28 0.46
C GLU A 77 -1.17 -4.11 1.93
N TYR A 78 -1.11 -5.23 2.65
CA TYR A 78 -0.51 -5.29 3.96
C TYR A 78 0.01 -6.71 4.16
N THR A 79 1.22 -6.96 3.67
CA THR A 79 1.72 -8.33 3.52
C THR A 79 3.23 -8.38 3.72
N VAL A 80 3.71 -9.41 4.42
CA VAL A 80 5.14 -9.70 4.54
C VAL A 80 5.60 -10.29 3.21
N LYS A 81 6.47 -9.55 2.51
CA LYS A 81 7.07 -9.97 1.24
C LYS A 81 8.19 -10.99 1.47
N GLU A 82 9.03 -10.70 2.46
CA GLU A 82 10.26 -11.43 2.76
C GLU A 82 10.64 -11.21 4.23
N MET A 83 11.39 -12.16 4.78
CA MET A 83 11.93 -12.15 6.13
C MET A 83 13.25 -12.91 6.14
N GLU A 84 14.29 -12.30 6.70
CA GLU A 84 15.63 -12.87 6.84
C GLU A 84 15.99 -12.99 8.32
N ALA A 85 16.77 -14.01 8.69
CA ALA A 85 17.26 -14.26 10.04
C ALA A 85 18.63 -14.94 9.99
N GLU A 86 19.51 -14.62 10.95
CA GLU A 86 20.86 -15.19 11.13
C GLU A 86 20.96 -15.97 12.45
#